data_AF-N9NCI4-F1
#
_entry.id   AF-N9NCI4-F1
#
_cell.length_a   1.000
_cell.length_b   1.000
_cell.length_c   1.000
_cell.angle_alpha   90.00
_cell.angle_beta   90.00
_cell.angle_gamma   90.00
#
_symmetry.space_group_name_H-M   'P 1'
#
loop_
_entity.id
_entity.type
_entity.pdbx_description
1 polymer ?
#
loop_
_entity_poly.entity_id
_entity_poly.type
_entity_poly.pdbx_seq_one_letter_code
_entity_poly.pdbx_strand_id
1 'polypeptide(L)'
;MNTPPELIAFAGFDSWNDYENEIYAVYLETVVNANLLFLNTPVKVRFRPTTKDKAFGFWHLISEAADQNNKNEEDRLPDLKRCERIRWVAWCITNAHQAGFLYWENQRGRETHVVIWAEHLDFVVILAKRKTDLDEKYYLLKTAYCLREHTKRKLRKEYESFHTPKKG
;
A
#
# COMPACT_ATOMS: atom_id res chain seq x y z
N MET A 1 10.17 -12.75 15.72
CA MET A 1 8.89 -12.18 15.25
C MET A 1 9.23 -10.87 14.58
N ASN A 2 8.71 -10.62 13.38
CA ASN A 2 8.95 -9.37 12.69
C ASN A 2 8.03 -8.31 13.28
N THR A 3 8.58 -7.39 14.08
CA THR A 3 7.80 -6.36 14.77
C THR A 3 7.43 -5.23 13.80
N PRO A 4 6.18 -4.75 13.77
CA PRO A 4 5.84 -3.60 12.94
C PRO A 4 6.53 -2.32 13.45
N PRO A 5 6.87 -1.39 12.55
CA PRO A 5 7.35 -0.06 12.94
C PRO A 5 6.34 0.68 13.82
N GLU A 6 6.83 1.57 14.66
CA GLU A 6 5.97 2.41 15.50
C GLU A 6 5.06 3.32 14.68
N LEU A 7 3.86 3.55 15.22
CA LEU A 7 2.86 4.43 14.63
C LEU A 7 3.26 5.90 14.81
N ILE A 8 2.98 6.72 13.80
CA ILE A 8 3.14 8.18 13.88
C ILE A 8 1.77 8.77 14.18
N ALA A 9 1.43 8.97 15.45
CA ALA A 9 0.10 9.46 15.83
C ALA A 9 -0.04 10.98 15.59
N PHE A 10 -1.18 11.40 15.02
CA PHE A 10 -1.48 12.82 14.82
C PHE A 10 -1.48 13.62 16.14
N ALA A 11 -1.86 13.00 17.25
CA ALA A 11 -1.90 13.63 18.57
C ALA A 11 -0.54 14.16 19.07
N GLY A 12 0.58 13.77 18.44
CA GLY A 12 1.91 14.30 18.72
C GLY A 12 2.26 15.59 17.96
N PHE A 13 1.32 16.16 17.20
CA PHE A 13 1.56 17.33 16.34
C PHE A 13 0.56 18.45 16.64
N ASP A 14 1.03 19.69 16.56
CA ASP A 14 0.22 20.88 16.83
C ASP A 14 -0.75 21.20 15.69
N SER A 15 -0.44 20.79 14.46
CA SER A 15 -1.28 21.05 13.29
C SER A 15 -1.27 19.89 12.28
N TRP A 16 -2.33 19.82 11.48
CA TRP A 16 -2.40 18.87 10.36
C TRP A 16 -1.24 19.06 9.38
N ASN A 17 -0.84 20.31 9.13
CA ASN A 17 0.24 20.61 8.20
C ASN A 17 1.58 20.03 8.67
N ASP A 18 1.89 20.13 9.96
CA ASP A 18 3.13 19.59 10.53
C ASP A 18 3.15 18.07 10.46
N TYR A 19 2.02 17.45 10.80
CA TYR A 19 1.86 16.00 10.68
C TYR A 19 1.96 15.52 9.23
N GLU A 20 1.30 16.22 8.30
CA GLU A 20 1.33 15.92 6.87
C GLU A 20 2.75 16.02 6.29
N ASN A 21 3.53 17.01 6.74
CA ASN A 21 4.92 17.16 6.33
C ASN A 21 5.81 16.04 6.89
N GLU A 22 5.61 15.66 8.15
CA GLU A 22 6.35 14.55 8.76
C GLU A 22 6.09 13.22 8.04
N ILE A 23 4.83 12.83 7.86
CA ILE A 23 4.50 11.57 7.18
C ILE A 23 4.92 11.60 5.70
N TYR A 24 4.97 12.78 5.07
CA TYR A 24 5.51 12.95 3.73
C TYR A 24 7.02 12.74 3.68
N ALA A 25 7.78 13.29 4.63
CA ALA A 25 9.21 13.05 4.76
C ALA A 25 9.51 11.55 4.94
N VAL A 26 8.76 10.89 5.82
CA VAL A 26 8.87 9.44 6.03
C VAL A 26 8.52 8.65 4.76
N TYR A 27 7.50 9.07 4.00
CA TYR A 27 7.19 8.46 2.70
C TYR A 27 8.34 8.61 1.69
N LEU A 28 8.95 9.79 1.61
CA LEU A 28 10.10 10.03 0.73
C LEU A 28 11.28 9.11 1.09
N GLU A 29 11.60 9.03 2.38
CA GLU A 29 12.68 8.19 2.89
C GLU A 29 12.40 6.71 2.65
N THR A 30 11.26 6.21 3.14
CA THR A 30 10.99 4.77 3.26
C THR A 30 10.38 4.15 2.03
N VAL A 31 9.82 4.95 1.11
CA VAL A 31 9.14 4.43 -0.08
C VAL A 31 9.79 4.94 -1.37
N VAL A 32 9.99 6.26 -1.50
CA VAL A 32 10.48 6.84 -2.76
C VAL A 32 11.97 6.57 -2.95
N ASN A 33 12.78 6.80 -1.91
CA ASN A 33 14.23 6.72 -1.98
C ASN A 33 14.80 5.39 -1.46
N ALA A 34 13.94 4.51 -0.92
CA ALA A 34 14.35 3.26 -0.29
C ALA A 34 14.71 2.13 -1.26
N ASN A 35 14.52 2.31 -2.58
CA ASN A 35 14.76 1.27 -3.59
C ASN A 35 14.09 -0.07 -3.26
N LEU A 36 12.81 -0.02 -2.85
CA LEU A 36 12.09 -1.19 -2.37
C LEU A 36 12.05 -2.32 -3.40
N LEU A 37 12.26 -3.55 -2.91
CA LEU A 37 12.16 -4.77 -3.69
C LEU A 37 11.04 -5.65 -3.13
N PHE A 38 10.15 -6.11 -4.02
CA PHE A 38 9.22 -7.18 -3.72
C PHE A 38 9.66 -8.44 -4.47
N LEU A 39 10.06 -9.48 -3.73
CA LEU A 39 10.60 -10.73 -4.30
C LEU A 39 11.69 -10.46 -5.36
N ASN A 40 12.70 -9.66 -5.00
CA ASN A 40 13.80 -9.22 -5.87
C ASN A 40 13.39 -8.42 -7.11
N THR A 41 12.14 -7.98 -7.21
CA THR A 41 11.66 -7.13 -8.30
C THR A 41 11.45 -5.69 -7.82
N PRO A 42 11.92 -4.67 -8.55
CA PRO A 42 11.76 -3.27 -8.14
C PRO A 42 10.31 -2.85 -7.93
N VAL A 43 10.05 -2.15 -6.81
CA VAL A 43 8.79 -1.45 -6.56
C VAL A 43 9.00 0.03 -6.83
N LYS A 44 8.21 0.58 -7.74
CA LYS A 44 8.20 1.99 -8.11
C LYS A 44 6.94 2.66 -7.55
N VAL A 45 7.02 3.96 -7.34
CA VAL A 45 5.87 4.81 -7.02
C VAL A 45 5.41 5.59 -8.23
N ARG A 46 4.13 5.97 -8.28
CA ARG A 46 3.62 6.81 -9.35
C ARG A 46 4.10 8.25 -9.12
N PHE A 47 5.02 8.70 -9.96
CA PHE A 47 5.38 10.11 -10.05
C PHE A 47 4.52 10.79 -11.12
N ARG A 48 3.59 11.64 -10.70
CA ARG A 48 2.85 12.59 -11.54
C ARG A 48 3.00 13.97 -10.91
N PRO A 49 2.95 15.08 -11.69
CA PRO A 49 3.25 16.41 -11.17
C PRO A 49 2.46 16.71 -9.90
N THR A 50 3.10 17.46 -9.02
CA THR A 50 2.70 17.69 -7.64
C THR A 50 1.35 18.38 -7.55
N THR A 51 0.40 17.78 -6.82
CA THR A 51 -0.72 18.51 -6.23
C THR A 51 -0.28 18.93 -4.82
N LYS A 52 -0.29 20.24 -4.54
CA LYS A 52 0.20 20.84 -3.28
C LYS A 52 1.66 20.47 -2.94
N ASP A 53 2.55 20.50 -3.93
CA ASP A 53 3.98 20.15 -3.78
C ASP A 53 4.29 18.72 -3.30
N LYS A 54 3.28 17.84 -3.22
CA LYS A 54 3.42 16.44 -2.78
C LYS A 54 3.06 15.46 -3.90
N ALA A 55 3.66 14.26 -3.85
CA ALA A 55 3.50 13.24 -4.88
C ALA A 55 2.08 12.65 -4.90
N PHE A 56 1.51 12.44 -6.08
CA PHE A 56 0.18 11.81 -6.23
C PHE A 56 0.06 10.46 -5.51
N GLY A 57 1.12 9.64 -5.53
CA GLY A 57 1.16 8.36 -4.82
C GLY A 57 1.05 8.49 -3.30
N PHE A 58 1.55 9.59 -2.72
CA PHE A 58 1.45 9.85 -1.29
C PHE A 58 0.00 10.04 -0.86
N TRP A 59 -0.73 10.93 -1.54
CA TRP A 59 -2.16 11.14 -1.28
C TRP A 59 -2.95 9.83 -1.38
N HIS A 60 -2.62 8.97 -2.35
CA HIS A 60 -3.26 7.67 -2.49
C HIS A 60 -3.07 6.70 -1.33
N LEU A 61 -1.95 6.82 -0.61
CA LEU A 61 -1.67 6.01 0.57
C LEU A 61 -2.38 6.54 1.80
N ILE A 62 -2.44 7.86 1.96
CA ILE A 62 -2.88 8.48 3.22
C ILE A 62 -4.36 8.89 3.26
N SER A 63 -5.06 8.90 2.13
CA SER A 63 -6.46 9.31 2.06
C SER A 63 -7.38 8.18 1.60
N GLU A 64 -8.70 8.36 1.77
CA GLU A 64 -9.72 7.53 1.14
C GLU A 64 -10.77 8.38 0.43
N ALA A 65 -11.50 7.76 -0.50
CA ALA A 65 -12.64 8.43 -1.12
C ALA A 65 -13.73 8.65 -0.07
N ALA A 66 -14.36 9.83 -0.08
CA ALA A 66 -15.45 10.16 0.83
C ALA A 66 -16.67 9.22 0.66
N ASP A 67 -16.87 8.69 -0.55
CA ASP A 67 -17.84 7.65 -0.88
C ASP A 67 -17.19 6.64 -1.84
N GLN A 68 -17.55 5.35 -1.75
CA GLN A 68 -17.11 4.32 -2.69
C GLN A 68 -17.53 4.58 -4.14
N ASN A 69 -18.60 5.35 -4.35
CA ASN A 69 -19.05 5.78 -5.67
C ASN A 69 -18.33 7.04 -6.16
N ASN A 70 -17.64 7.77 -5.28
CA ASN A 70 -16.88 8.94 -5.65
C ASN A 70 -15.49 8.52 -6.14
N LYS A 71 -15.25 8.70 -7.46
CA LYS A 71 -13.95 8.45 -8.11
C LYS A 71 -13.12 9.73 -8.27
N ASN A 72 -13.62 10.87 -7.78
CA ASN A 72 -12.90 12.12 -7.82
C ASN A 72 -11.74 12.07 -6.81
N GLU A 73 -10.52 12.14 -7.32
CA GLU A 73 -9.32 12.09 -6.49
C GLU A 73 -9.15 13.38 -5.65
N GLU A 74 -9.77 14.48 -6.06
CA GLU A 74 -9.70 15.77 -5.35
C GLU A 74 -10.58 15.81 -4.09
N ASP A 75 -11.62 14.97 -4.02
CA ASP A 75 -12.55 14.90 -2.90
C ASP A 75 -12.10 13.93 -1.80
N ARG A 76 -10.87 13.40 -1.90
CA ARG A 76 -10.38 12.40 -0.96
C ARG A 76 -10.04 13.04 0.38
N LEU A 77 -10.47 12.37 1.44
CA LEU A 77 -10.27 12.83 2.81
C LEU A 77 -9.12 12.04 3.46
N PRO A 78 -8.26 12.68 4.26
CA PRO A 78 -7.22 11.97 5.00
C PRO A 78 -7.80 10.87 5.90
N ASP A 79 -7.21 9.69 5.85
CA ASP A 79 -7.50 8.57 6.73
C ASP A 79 -6.37 8.47 7.76
N LEU A 80 -6.64 8.92 9.00
CA LEU A 80 -5.65 8.96 10.07
C LEU A 80 -5.01 7.59 10.34
N LYS A 81 -5.79 6.50 10.22
CA LYS A 81 -5.25 5.14 10.46
C LYS A 81 -4.20 4.77 9.41
N ARG A 82 -4.37 5.23 8.17
CA ARG A 82 -3.36 5.03 7.11
C ARG A 82 -2.16 5.93 7.31
N CYS A 83 -2.40 7.20 7.66
CA CYS A 83 -1.34 8.17 7.95
C CYS A 83 -0.37 7.63 9.02
N GLU A 84 -0.92 7.13 10.14
CA GLU A 84 -0.16 6.57 11.26
C GLU A 84 0.77 5.41 10.85
N ARG A 85 0.40 4.70 9.79
CA ARG A 85 1.01 3.44 9.33
C ARG A 85 1.83 3.63 8.05
N ILE A 86 2.22 4.85 7.71
CA ILE A 86 2.98 5.11 6.47
C ILE A 86 4.26 4.26 6.38
N ARG A 87 4.95 4.04 7.51
CA ARG A 87 6.14 3.16 7.61
C ARG A 87 5.83 1.68 7.34
N TRP A 88 4.59 1.25 7.59
CA TRP A 88 4.19 -0.14 7.39
C TRP A 88 4.17 -0.52 5.92
N VAL A 89 4.04 0.44 5.00
CA VAL A 89 4.03 0.18 3.56
C VAL A 89 5.34 -0.48 3.13
N ALA A 90 6.47 0.16 3.44
CA ALA A 90 7.79 -0.36 3.15
C ALA A 90 8.05 -1.68 3.89
N TRP A 91 7.72 -1.72 5.19
CA TRP A 91 7.89 -2.90 6.03
C TRP A 91 7.14 -4.13 5.50
N CYS A 92 5.90 -3.97 5.03
CA CYS A 92 5.13 -5.06 4.42
C CYS A 92 5.78 -5.55 3.12
N ILE A 93 6.26 -4.64 2.27
CA ILE A 93 6.89 -5.00 1.00
C ILE A 93 8.18 -5.82 1.25
N THR A 94 9.04 -5.34 2.15
CA THR A 94 10.34 -5.96 2.40
C THR A 94 10.22 -7.31 3.11
N ASN A 95 9.19 -7.47 3.94
CA ASN A 95 9.00 -8.67 4.76
C ASN A 95 7.93 -9.63 4.23
N ALA A 96 7.40 -9.40 3.04
CA ALA A 96 6.31 -10.21 2.47
C ALA A 96 6.60 -11.72 2.39
N HIS A 97 7.87 -12.12 2.36
CA HIS A 97 8.31 -13.52 2.31
C HIS A 97 8.40 -14.18 3.70
N GLN A 98 8.25 -13.42 4.79
CA GLN A 98 8.36 -13.91 6.15
C GLN A 98 7.03 -14.45 6.68
N ALA A 99 7.10 -15.29 7.72
CA ALA A 99 5.92 -15.78 8.41
C ALA A 99 5.06 -14.63 8.97
N GLY A 100 3.73 -14.77 8.89
CA GLY A 100 2.76 -13.73 9.27
C GLY A 100 2.38 -12.79 8.13
N PHE A 101 3.05 -12.89 6.98
CA PHE A 101 2.66 -12.24 5.74
C PHE A 101 2.13 -13.22 4.73
N LEU A 102 1.10 -12.80 4.00
CA LEU A 102 0.50 -13.55 2.92
C LEU A 102 0.49 -12.68 1.69
N TYR A 103 0.84 -13.25 0.54
CA TYR A 103 0.73 -12.53 -0.72
C TYR A 103 0.20 -13.43 -1.83
N TRP A 104 -0.55 -12.83 -2.74
CA TRP A 104 -1.14 -13.55 -3.89
C TRP A 104 -1.43 -12.58 -5.02
N GLU A 105 -1.60 -13.14 -6.22
CA GLU A 105 -2.01 -12.35 -7.38
C GLU A 105 -3.52 -12.28 -7.49
N ASN A 106 -4.02 -11.11 -7.87
CA ASN A 106 -5.42 -10.86 -8.13
C ASN A 106 -5.59 -10.16 -9.47
N GLN A 107 -6.42 -10.73 -10.34
CA GLN A 107 -6.77 -10.11 -11.61
C GLN A 107 -7.88 -9.05 -11.41
N ARG A 108 -7.55 -7.80 -11.69
CA ARG A 108 -8.48 -6.66 -11.66
C ARG A 108 -8.65 -6.12 -13.07
N GLY A 109 -9.64 -6.65 -13.79
CA GLY A 109 -9.86 -6.33 -15.21
C GLY A 109 -8.68 -6.79 -16.06
N ARG A 110 -8.03 -5.85 -16.77
CA ARG A 110 -6.84 -6.14 -17.57
C ARG A 110 -5.53 -6.12 -16.78
N GLU A 111 -5.57 -5.65 -15.54
CA GLU A 111 -4.38 -5.53 -14.70
C GLU A 111 -4.25 -6.69 -13.73
N THR A 112 -3.02 -7.16 -13.52
CA THR A 112 -2.70 -8.09 -12.44
C THR A 112 -2.13 -7.31 -11.27
N HIS A 113 -2.73 -7.45 -10.09
CA HIS A 113 -2.25 -6.88 -8.84
C HIS A 113 -1.66 -7.97 -7.97
N VAL A 114 -0.78 -7.57 -7.05
CA VAL A 114 -0.34 -8.39 -5.93
C VAL A 114 -0.89 -7.76 -4.67
N VAL A 115 -1.58 -8.57 -3.87
CA VAL A 115 -1.97 -8.21 -2.51
C VAL A 115 -0.89 -8.73 -1.58
N ILE A 116 -0.37 -7.87 -0.71
CA ILE A 116 0.49 -8.25 0.42
C ILE A 116 -0.29 -7.95 1.69
N TRP A 117 -0.47 -8.94 2.56
CA TRP A 117 -1.27 -8.84 3.77
C TRP A 117 -0.45 -9.23 4.99
N ALA A 118 -0.24 -8.29 5.90
CA ALA A 118 0.20 -8.56 7.27
C ALA A 118 -0.99 -9.04 8.09
N GLU A 119 -1.15 -10.37 8.23
CA GLU A 119 -2.40 -10.99 8.69
C GLU A 119 -2.79 -10.53 10.10
N HIS A 120 -1.86 -10.60 11.05
CA HIS A 120 -2.10 -10.25 12.45
C HIS A 120 -2.38 -8.77 12.70
N LEU A 121 -2.04 -7.90 11.75
CA LEU A 121 -2.19 -6.45 11.87
C LEU A 121 -3.33 -5.91 11.00
N ASP A 122 -4.01 -6.79 10.25
CA ASP A 122 -5.08 -6.43 9.33
C ASP A 122 -4.69 -5.29 8.38
N PHE A 123 -3.45 -5.28 7.90
CA PHE A 123 -2.93 -4.23 7.03
C PHE A 123 -2.51 -4.81 5.69
N VAL A 124 -2.91 -4.16 4.61
CA VAL A 124 -2.60 -4.61 3.25
C VAL A 124 -1.88 -3.55 2.45
N VAL A 125 -0.99 -4.01 1.58
CA VAL A 125 -0.33 -3.23 0.54
C VAL A 125 -0.69 -3.82 -0.81
N ILE A 126 -1.12 -2.98 -1.75
CA ILE A 126 -1.48 -3.38 -3.10
C ILE A 126 -0.43 -2.88 -4.08
N LEU A 127 0.15 -3.82 -4.82
CA LEU A 127 1.07 -3.55 -5.91
C LEU A 127 0.40 -3.90 -7.24
N ALA A 128 0.65 -3.13 -8.30
CA ALA A 128 0.24 -3.49 -9.66
C ALA A 128 1.45 -3.99 -10.45
N LYS A 129 1.32 -5.14 -11.11
CA LYS A 129 2.35 -5.63 -12.04
C LYS A 129 2.42 -4.72 -13.25
N ARG A 130 3.62 -4.33 -13.63
CA ARG A 130 3.93 -3.52 -14.79
C ARG A 130 5.18 -4.03 -15.46
N LYS A 131 5.37 -3.58 -16.69
CA LYS A 131 6.59 -3.76 -17.45
C LYS A 131 6.95 -2.47 -18.15
N THR A 132 8.24 -2.23 -18.35
CA THR A 132 8.74 -1.14 -19.18
C THR A 132 8.60 -1.50 -20.66
N ASP A 133 8.85 -0.53 -21.55
CA ASP A 133 8.89 -0.79 -22.99
C ASP A 133 10.05 -1.73 -23.39
N LEU A 134 11.05 -1.86 -22.50
CA LEU A 134 12.16 -2.82 -22.60
C LEU A 134 11.81 -4.20 -21.98
N ASP A 135 10.54 -4.46 -21.69
CA ASP A 135 10.01 -5.69 -21.06
C ASP A 135 10.55 -5.99 -19.64
N GLU A 136 11.15 -4.99 -18.98
CA GLU A 136 11.61 -5.14 -17.59
C GLU A 136 10.42 -5.07 -16.63
N LYS A 137 10.26 -6.12 -15.82
CA LYS A 137 9.16 -6.21 -14.85
C LYS A 137 9.43 -5.31 -13.65
N TYR A 138 8.40 -4.60 -13.23
CA TYR A 138 8.40 -3.86 -11.98
C TYR A 138 7.01 -3.87 -11.36
N TYR A 139 6.95 -3.58 -10.07
CA TYR A 139 5.70 -3.38 -9.35
C TYR A 139 5.45 -1.89 -9.15
N LEU A 140 4.22 -1.45 -9.33
CA LEU A 140 3.79 -0.08 -9.02
C LEU A 140 3.01 -0.10 -7.71
N LEU A 141 3.47 0.63 -6.69
CA LEU A 141 2.71 0.81 -5.46
C LEU A 141 1.41 1.57 -5.74
N LYS A 142 0.26 0.94 -5.43
CA LYS A 142 -1.07 1.49 -5.71
C LYS A 142 -1.70 2.14 -4.50
N THR A 143 -1.75 1.41 -3.39
CA THR A 143 -2.38 1.86 -2.14
C THR A 143 -1.99 0.92 -1.00
N ALA A 144 -2.26 1.35 0.23
CA ALA A 144 -2.16 0.53 1.43
C ALA A 144 -3.25 0.98 2.42
N TYR A 145 -3.82 0.03 3.17
CA TYR A 145 -4.92 0.34 4.08
C TYR A 145 -5.14 -0.73 5.15
N CYS A 146 -5.81 -0.34 6.24
CA CYS A 146 -6.31 -1.26 7.25
C CYS A 146 -7.59 -1.95 6.76
N LEU A 147 -7.70 -3.26 6.97
CA LEU A 147 -8.86 -4.05 6.59
C LEU A 147 -10.03 -3.83 7.54
N ARG A 148 -11.22 -3.71 6.94
CA ARG A 148 -12.49 -3.83 7.65
C ARG A 148 -12.90 -5.31 7.67
N GLU A 149 -13.65 -5.73 8.69
CA GLU A 149 -14.05 -7.15 8.89
C GLU A 149 -14.60 -7.85 7.64
N HIS A 150 -15.49 -7.17 6.90
CA HIS A 150 -16.06 -7.74 5.67
C HIS A 150 -15.02 -7.90 4.54
N THR A 151 -14.00 -7.03 4.50
CA THR A 151 -12.90 -7.09 3.53
C THR A 151 -11.96 -8.25 3.83
N LYS A 152 -11.69 -8.54 5.11
CA LYS A 152 -10.84 -9.66 5.55
C LYS A 152 -11.33 -10.99 5.00
N ARG A 153 -12.63 -11.28 5.18
CA ARG A 153 -13.25 -12.53 4.69
C ARG A 153 -13.11 -12.68 3.18
N LYS A 154 -13.27 -11.58 2.43
CA LYS A 154 -13.12 -11.59 0.97
C LYS A 154 -11.68 -11.89 0.56
N LEU A 155 -10.71 -11.19 1.15
CA LEU A 155 -9.29 -11.38 0.83
C LEU A 155 -8.80 -12.77 1.22
N ARG A 156 -9.28 -13.32 2.35
CA ARG A 156 -8.96 -14.68 2.77
C ARG A 156 -9.39 -15.70 1.71
N LYS A 157 -10.63 -15.60 1.21
CA LYS A 157 -11.15 -16.44 0.13
C LYS A 157 -10.37 -16.29 -1.17
N GLU A 158 -9.99 -15.05 -1.53
CA GLU A 158 -9.16 -14.78 -2.70
C GLU A 158 -7.80 -15.48 -2.59
N TYR A 159 -7.14 -15.40 -1.43
CA TYR A 159 -5.86 -16.09 -1.17
C TYR A 159 -6.00 -17.61 -1.23
N GLU A 160 -7.01 -18.18 -0.57
CA GLU A 160 -7.25 -19.62 -0.56
C GLU A 160 -7.51 -20.15 -1.97
N SER A 161 -8.29 -19.42 -2.77
CA SER A 161 -8.57 -19.78 -4.16
C SER A 161 -7.32 -19.74 -5.04
N PHE A 162 -6.38 -18.83 -4.76
CA PHE A 162 -5.10 -18.74 -5.46
C PHE A 162 -4.15 -19.89 -5.11
N HIS A 163 -4.15 -20.33 -3.85
CA HIS A 163 -3.26 -21.39 -3.36
C HIS A 163 -3.85 -22.81 -3.48
N THR A 164 -5.16 -22.94 -3.69
CA THR A 164 -5.77 -24.24 -3.93
C THR A 164 -5.52 -24.65 -5.39
N PRO A 165 -4.85 -25.78 -5.66
CA PRO A 165 -4.73 -26.28 -7.02
C PRO A 165 -6.12 -26.55 -7.57
N LYS A 166 -6.44 -26.01 -8.74
CA LYS A 166 -7.67 -26.39 -9.45
C LYS A 166 -7.55 -27.88 -9.74
N LYS A 167 -8.38 -28.72 -9.10
CA LYS A 167 -8.56 -30.11 -9.51
C LYS A 167 -9.05 -30.07 -10.96
N GLY A 168 -8.19 -30.50 -11.88
CA GLY A 168 -8.58 -30.84 -13.25
C GLY A 168 -9.43 -32.10 -13.27
#